data_AF-A0A182STF2-F1
#
_entry.id   AF-A0A182STF2-F1
#
_cell.length_a   1.000
_cell.length_b   1.000
_cell.length_c   1.000
_cell.angle_alpha   90.00
_cell.angle_beta   90.00
_cell.angle_gamma   90.00
#
_symmetry.space_group_name_H-M   'P 1'
#
loop_
_entity.id
_entity.type
_entity.pdbx_description
1 polymer ?
#
loop_
_entity_poly.entity_id
_entity_poly.type
_entity_poly.pdbx_seq_one_letter_code
_entity_poly.pdbx_strand_id
1 'polypeptide(L)'
;MGGRKIDRLDSLRGSTTDTLSEETFGPLSNVRFAVFALGSSAYPNFCAFGKYIDNILGELGGERLMKMATGDEICGQEQAFRKWAPEVFKIACETFCLDPEETLSDAAFALQSELSENTVRYAPVAEYESLDRALSKFHNKKSMECSVKRNPINLHCEMNGTERSTILVEIMAEGIDYEPGDHVGIFPANRKEIVDGIIERLTGVNDPDEVLQLQVLKEKQTQN
;
A
#
# COMPACT_ATOMS: atom_id res chain seq x y z
N MET A 1 20.91 41.73 -21.18
CA MET A 1 20.77 40.28 -20.94
C MET A 1 19.69 40.09 -19.89
N GLY A 2 18.55 39.50 -20.27
CA GLY A 2 17.43 39.25 -19.37
C GLY A 2 16.54 38.19 -19.99
N GLY A 3 16.83 36.92 -19.71
CA GLY A 3 16.04 35.79 -20.18
C GLY A 3 14.76 35.67 -19.36
N ARG A 4 13.60 35.71 -20.02
CA ARG A 4 12.32 35.36 -19.40
C ARG A 4 12.29 33.84 -19.18
N LYS A 5 12.07 33.40 -17.94
CA LYS A 5 11.74 32.00 -17.62
C LYS A 5 10.36 31.69 -18.18
N ILE A 6 10.28 30.64 -18.99
CA ILE A 6 9.02 30.07 -19.48
C ILE A 6 8.52 29.12 -18.38
N ASP A 7 7.35 29.43 -17.81
CA ASP A 7 6.66 28.53 -16.88
C ASP A 7 5.95 27.41 -17.66
N ARG A 8 6.02 26.19 -17.13
CA ARG A 8 5.50 24.96 -17.79
C ARG A 8 4.00 24.98 -18.08
N LEU A 9 3.23 25.91 -17.52
CA LEU A 9 1.80 26.05 -17.79
C LEU A 9 1.46 26.88 -19.04
N ASP A 10 2.38 27.67 -19.58
CA ASP A 10 2.09 28.54 -20.75
C ASP A 10 2.14 27.79 -22.09
N SER A 11 2.56 26.53 -22.10
CA SER A 11 2.71 25.75 -23.33
C SER A 11 1.41 25.10 -23.85
N LEU A 12 0.28 25.28 -23.14
CA LEU A 12 -1.02 24.65 -23.47
C LEU A 12 -2.03 25.59 -24.14
N ARG A 13 -1.66 26.83 -24.45
CA ARG A 13 -2.52 27.78 -25.19
C ARG A 13 -1.90 28.15 -26.53
N GLY A 14 -1.89 27.19 -27.45
CA GLY A 14 -1.42 27.39 -28.82
C GLY A 14 -2.40 26.86 -29.84
N SER A 15 -3.23 27.76 -30.37
CA SER A 15 -3.80 27.71 -31.73
C SER A 15 -4.89 26.68 -32.03
N THR A 16 -6.14 27.00 -31.66
CA THR A 16 -7.33 26.44 -32.31
C THR A 16 -7.68 27.25 -33.56
N THR A 17 -7.17 26.84 -34.72
CA THR A 17 -7.76 27.14 -36.03
C THR A 17 -7.37 26.04 -37.01
N ASP A 18 -8.41 25.45 -37.60
CA ASP A 18 -8.44 24.65 -38.82
C ASP A 18 -7.82 23.25 -38.79
N THR A 19 -8.64 22.23 -38.51
CA THR A 19 -9.22 21.33 -39.55
C THR A 19 -9.93 20.13 -38.91
N LEU A 20 -11.18 19.92 -39.31
CA LEU A 20 -11.97 18.72 -39.03
C LEU A 20 -11.38 17.52 -39.80
N SER A 21 -10.43 16.80 -39.21
CA SER A 21 -10.10 15.40 -39.56
C SER A 21 -8.93 14.88 -38.71
N GLU A 22 -9.25 14.34 -37.54
CA GLU A 22 -8.55 13.24 -36.87
C GLU A 22 -9.27 13.06 -35.53
N GLU A 23 -9.86 11.87 -35.31
CA GLU A 23 -10.38 11.48 -34.02
C GLU A 23 -9.32 11.81 -32.97
N THR A 24 -9.57 12.82 -32.14
CA THR A 24 -8.59 13.28 -31.15
C THR A 24 -8.63 12.28 -30.00
N PHE A 25 -8.02 11.13 -30.26
CA PHE A 25 -7.75 10.12 -29.27
C PHE A 25 -6.96 10.79 -28.14
N GLY A 26 -7.57 10.87 -26.95
CA GLY A 26 -6.87 11.37 -25.77
C GLY A 26 -5.58 10.57 -25.54
N PRO A 27 -4.61 11.11 -24.79
CA PRO A 27 -3.30 10.47 -24.62
C PRO A 27 -3.36 9.07 -24.00
N LEU A 28 -4.48 8.67 -23.41
CA LEU A 28 -4.74 7.34 -22.86
C LEU A 28 -5.79 6.54 -23.65
N SER A 29 -6.04 6.87 -24.92
CA SER A 29 -7.05 6.22 -25.78
C SER A 29 -6.92 4.70 -25.91
N ASN A 30 -5.72 4.16 -25.73
CA ASN A 30 -5.43 2.73 -25.78
C ASN A 30 -5.30 2.10 -24.38
N VAL A 31 -5.65 2.83 -23.32
CA VAL A 31 -5.56 2.36 -21.94
C VAL A 31 -6.94 1.95 -21.45
N ARG A 32 -7.04 0.70 -21.02
CA ARG A 32 -8.19 0.18 -20.29
C ARG A 32 -7.91 0.17 -18.80
N PHE A 33 -8.85 0.63 -17.99
CA PHE A 33 -8.63 0.77 -16.55
C PHE A 33 -9.87 0.43 -15.72
N ALA A 34 -9.64 0.13 -14.44
CA ALA A 34 -10.66 0.04 -13.41
C ALA A 34 -10.08 0.58 -12.10
N VAL A 35 -10.89 1.27 -11.30
CA VAL A 35 -10.44 1.89 -10.04
C VAL A 35 -11.24 1.33 -8.87
N PHE A 36 -10.51 0.84 -7.86
CA PHE A 36 -11.03 0.61 -6.51
C PHE A 36 -10.47 1.67 -5.58
N ALA A 37 -11.34 2.55 -5.08
CA ALA A 37 -10.94 3.68 -4.25
C ALA A 37 -11.05 3.30 -2.76
N LEU A 38 -9.96 3.46 -2.02
CA LEU A 38 -9.96 3.33 -0.56
C LEU A 38 -10.25 4.70 0.09
N GLY A 39 -11.10 4.70 1.10
CA GLY A 39 -11.36 5.88 1.90
C GLY A 39 -12.13 5.55 3.17
N SER A 40 -12.47 6.58 3.92
CA SER A 40 -13.30 6.45 5.11
C SER A 40 -14.41 7.48 5.06
N SER A 41 -15.67 7.05 5.23
CA SER A 41 -16.82 7.95 5.24
C SER A 41 -16.88 8.85 6.49
N ALA A 42 -15.97 8.62 7.45
CA ALA A 42 -15.72 9.54 8.56
C ALA A 42 -15.14 10.89 8.10
N TYR A 43 -14.56 10.97 6.89
CA TYR A 43 -14.00 12.20 6.35
C TYR A 43 -14.94 12.83 5.31
N PRO A 44 -15.00 14.17 5.20
CA PRO A 44 -15.90 14.86 4.26
C PRO A 44 -15.71 14.45 2.81
N ASN A 45 -14.45 14.20 2.42
CA ASN A 45 -14.05 13.91 1.05
C ASN A 45 -13.86 12.40 0.83
N PHE A 46 -14.93 11.63 1.07
CA PHE A 46 -14.89 10.16 0.94
C PHE A 46 -14.40 9.71 -0.45
N CYS A 47 -13.32 8.91 -0.46
CA CYS A 47 -12.68 8.37 -1.67
C CYS A 47 -12.30 9.44 -2.72
N ALA A 48 -12.04 10.69 -2.32
CA ALA A 48 -11.83 11.78 -3.27
C ALA A 48 -10.63 11.56 -4.21
N PHE A 49 -9.53 10.99 -3.70
CA PHE A 49 -8.37 10.68 -4.55
C PHE A 49 -8.69 9.62 -5.61
N GLY A 50 -9.36 8.54 -5.24
CA GLY A 50 -9.77 7.51 -6.21
C GLY A 50 -10.77 8.04 -7.25
N LYS A 51 -11.73 8.88 -6.82
CA LYS A 51 -12.64 9.60 -7.73
C LYS A 51 -11.89 10.49 -8.71
N TYR A 52 -10.88 11.21 -8.22
CA TYR A 52 -10.04 12.06 -9.06
C TYR A 52 -9.29 11.25 -10.11
N ILE A 53 -8.65 10.15 -9.72
CA ILE A 53 -7.94 9.26 -10.67
C ILE A 53 -8.90 8.65 -11.70
N ASP A 54 -10.04 8.12 -11.28
CA ASP A 54 -11.04 7.55 -12.19
C ASP A 54 -11.53 8.56 -13.24
N ASN A 55 -11.76 9.81 -12.81
CA ASN A 55 -12.19 10.88 -13.70
C ASN A 55 -11.07 11.27 -14.68
N ILE A 56 -9.85 11.53 -14.19
CA ILE A 56 -8.72 11.95 -15.04
C ILE A 56 -8.37 10.88 -16.07
N LEU A 57 -8.37 9.60 -15.70
CA LEU A 57 -8.12 8.51 -16.66
C LEU A 57 -9.17 8.48 -17.77
N GLY A 58 -10.44 8.74 -17.44
CA GLY A 58 -11.51 8.84 -18.43
C GLY A 58 -11.41 10.11 -19.30
N GLU A 59 -11.13 11.26 -18.71
CA GLU A 59 -10.96 12.55 -19.43
C GLU A 59 -9.80 12.51 -20.43
N LEU A 60 -8.73 11.76 -20.10
CA LEU A 60 -7.58 11.54 -20.98
C LEU A 60 -7.83 10.48 -22.07
N GLY A 61 -9.06 9.97 -22.19
CA GLY A 61 -9.47 9.03 -23.25
C GLY A 61 -9.40 7.55 -22.87
N GLY A 62 -9.07 7.21 -21.63
CA GLY A 62 -9.04 5.83 -21.16
C GLY A 62 -10.42 5.17 -21.17
N GLU A 63 -10.46 3.89 -21.51
CA GLU A 63 -11.67 3.07 -21.49
C GLU A 63 -11.84 2.41 -20.12
N ARG A 64 -12.97 2.69 -19.46
CA ARG A 64 -13.26 2.14 -18.13
C ARG A 64 -13.90 0.75 -18.27
N LEU A 65 -13.21 -0.28 -17.79
CA LEU A 65 -13.67 -1.67 -17.81
C LEU A 65 -14.91 -1.88 -16.93
N MET A 66 -14.91 -1.25 -15.76
CA MET A 66 -15.97 -1.38 -14.78
C MET A 66 -16.13 -0.08 -14.01
N LYS A 67 -17.36 0.23 -13.59
CA LYS A 67 -17.64 1.39 -12.74
C LYS A 67 -16.73 1.37 -11.51
N MET A 68 -16.18 2.53 -11.16
CA MET A 68 -15.39 2.70 -9.94
C MET A 68 -16.16 2.19 -8.72
N ALA A 69 -15.50 1.42 -7.87
CA ALA A 69 -16.01 1.01 -6.57
C ALA A 69 -15.21 1.67 -5.44
N THR A 70 -15.81 1.68 -4.25
CA THR A 70 -15.25 2.32 -3.06
C THR A 70 -15.21 1.34 -1.91
N GLY A 71 -14.06 1.22 -1.23
CA GLY A 71 -13.92 0.50 0.04
C GLY A 71 -13.91 1.48 1.20
N ASP A 72 -14.90 1.40 2.08
CA ASP A 72 -15.03 2.24 3.27
C ASP A 72 -14.39 1.57 4.49
N GLU A 73 -13.29 2.14 5.00
CA GLU A 73 -12.55 1.64 6.16
C GLU A 73 -13.44 1.37 7.38
N ILE A 74 -14.44 2.22 7.61
CA ILE A 74 -15.35 2.08 8.75
C ILE A 74 -16.62 1.28 8.44
N CYS A 75 -16.87 0.97 7.16
CA CYS A 75 -18.11 0.34 6.70
C CYS A 75 -17.83 -0.70 5.60
N GLY A 76 -17.04 -1.72 5.96
CA GLY A 76 -16.94 -2.94 5.15
C GLY A 76 -16.02 -2.85 3.92
N GLN A 77 -14.84 -2.22 4.07
CA GLN A 77 -13.79 -2.14 3.06
C GLN A 77 -13.44 -3.51 2.46
N GLU A 78 -13.15 -4.50 3.32
CA GLU A 78 -12.72 -5.83 2.90
C GLU A 78 -13.83 -6.55 2.10
N GLN A 79 -15.08 -6.44 2.53
CA GLN A 79 -16.22 -7.05 1.83
C GLN A 79 -16.43 -6.40 0.46
N ALA A 80 -16.30 -5.07 0.37
CA ALA A 80 -16.37 -4.36 -0.90
C ALA A 80 -15.26 -4.81 -1.86
N PHE A 81 -14.03 -4.97 -1.36
CA PHE A 81 -12.90 -5.43 -2.17
C PHE A 81 -13.08 -6.88 -2.63
N ARG A 82 -13.49 -7.79 -1.73
CA ARG A 82 -13.76 -9.20 -2.07
C ARG A 82 -14.84 -9.40 -3.12
N LYS A 83 -15.77 -8.45 -3.24
CA LYS A 83 -16.76 -8.44 -4.31
C LYS A 83 -16.18 -7.87 -5.62
N TRP A 84 -15.46 -6.76 -5.52
CA TRP A 84 -14.93 -6.03 -6.67
C TRP A 84 -13.83 -6.80 -7.41
N ALA A 85 -12.89 -7.41 -6.69
CA ALA A 85 -11.72 -8.10 -7.24
C ALA A 85 -12.08 -9.24 -8.23
N PRO A 86 -12.97 -10.20 -7.91
CA PRO A 86 -13.34 -11.23 -8.87
C PRO A 86 -14.16 -10.68 -10.05
N GLU A 87 -14.97 -9.64 -9.84
CA GLU A 87 -15.79 -9.03 -10.90
C GLU A 87 -14.93 -8.32 -11.94
N VAL A 88 -13.97 -7.49 -11.50
CA VAL A 88 -13.03 -6.82 -12.42
C VAL A 88 -12.15 -7.82 -13.15
N PHE A 89 -11.74 -8.89 -12.47
CA PHE A 89 -10.92 -9.94 -13.07
C PHE A 89 -11.68 -10.64 -14.21
N LYS A 90 -12.93 -11.03 -13.97
CA LYS A 90 -13.79 -11.64 -14.98
C LYS A 90 -13.98 -10.72 -16.19
N ILE A 91 -14.31 -9.45 -15.96
CA ILE A 91 -14.49 -8.46 -17.03
C ILE A 91 -13.21 -8.28 -17.83
N ALA A 92 -12.05 -8.22 -17.16
CA ALA A 92 -10.77 -8.13 -17.84
C ALA A 92 -10.53 -9.35 -18.75
N CYS A 93 -10.77 -10.57 -18.26
CA CYS A 93 -10.62 -11.77 -19.08
C CYS A 93 -11.51 -11.75 -20.33
N GLU A 94 -12.79 -11.40 -20.18
CA GLU A 94 -13.73 -11.27 -21.31
C GLU A 94 -13.27 -10.19 -22.31
N THR A 95 -12.82 -9.05 -21.80
CA THR A 95 -12.43 -7.87 -22.59
C THR A 95 -11.13 -8.07 -23.37
N PHE A 96 -10.23 -8.90 -22.84
CA PHE A 96 -8.95 -9.25 -23.47
C PHE A 96 -8.95 -10.64 -24.13
N CYS A 97 -10.12 -11.29 -24.21
CA CYS A 97 -10.29 -12.63 -24.78
C CYS A 97 -9.32 -13.67 -24.17
N LEU A 98 -9.15 -13.60 -22.85
CA LEU A 98 -8.39 -14.59 -22.09
C LEU A 98 -9.32 -15.74 -21.71
N ASP A 99 -8.91 -16.97 -22.04
CA ASP A 99 -9.67 -18.17 -21.68
C ASP A 99 -9.67 -18.35 -20.16
N PRO A 100 -10.82 -18.24 -19.48
CA PRO A 100 -10.86 -18.23 -18.03
C PRO A 100 -10.40 -19.56 -17.42
N GLU A 101 -10.54 -20.70 -18.10
CA GLU A 101 -10.16 -21.99 -17.50
C GLU A 101 -8.64 -22.16 -17.33
N GLU A 102 -7.82 -21.69 -18.28
CA GLU A 102 -6.35 -21.65 -18.11
C GLU A 102 -5.92 -20.42 -17.29
N THR A 103 -6.53 -19.25 -17.52
CA THR A 103 -6.10 -17.99 -16.87
C THR A 103 -6.67 -17.75 -15.48
N LEU A 104 -7.83 -18.33 -15.08
CA LEU A 104 -8.28 -18.31 -13.68
C LEU A 104 -7.40 -19.21 -12.82
N SER A 105 -6.86 -20.32 -13.33
CA SER A 105 -5.92 -21.14 -12.55
C SER A 105 -4.67 -20.33 -12.23
N ASP A 106 -4.08 -19.68 -13.25
CA ASP A 106 -2.85 -18.91 -13.09
C ASP A 106 -3.06 -17.56 -12.38
N ALA A 107 -4.18 -16.88 -12.62
CA ALA A 107 -4.47 -15.61 -11.97
C ALA A 107 -5.11 -15.77 -10.60
N ALA A 108 -5.89 -16.83 -10.34
CA ALA A 108 -6.26 -17.18 -8.98
C ALA A 108 -5.02 -17.63 -8.21
N PHE A 109 -4.04 -18.30 -8.83
CA PHE A 109 -2.73 -18.55 -8.22
C PHE A 109 -1.92 -17.26 -7.99
N ALA A 110 -1.98 -16.27 -8.90
CA ALA A 110 -1.33 -14.98 -8.70
C ALA A 110 -2.02 -14.09 -7.63
N LEU A 111 -3.35 -14.19 -7.53
CA LEU A 111 -4.18 -13.51 -6.52
C LEU A 111 -4.15 -14.23 -5.17
N GLN A 112 -3.99 -15.56 -5.18
CA GLN A 112 -3.64 -16.40 -4.03
C GLN A 112 -2.12 -16.45 -3.95
N SER A 113 -1.49 -15.32 -3.63
CA SER A 113 -0.09 -15.28 -3.21
C SER A 113 0.08 -15.94 -1.83
N GLU A 114 -0.43 -17.15 -1.64
CA GLU A 114 -0.16 -17.93 -0.46
C GLU A 114 1.24 -18.51 -0.63
N LEU A 115 2.19 -17.96 0.13
CA LEU A 115 3.50 -18.55 0.33
C LEU A 115 3.28 -20.01 0.71
N SER A 116 3.64 -20.93 -0.17
CA SER A 116 3.58 -22.37 0.10
C SER A 116 4.97 -22.88 0.43
N GLU A 117 5.04 -23.99 1.18
CA GLU A 117 6.29 -24.67 1.55
C GLU A 117 7.20 -24.96 0.34
N ASN A 118 6.62 -25.16 -0.85
CA ASN A 118 7.38 -25.40 -2.08
C ASN A 118 7.97 -24.13 -2.71
N THR A 119 7.39 -22.97 -2.41
CA THR A 119 7.77 -21.67 -2.99
C THR A 119 8.67 -20.85 -2.07
N VAL A 120 8.80 -21.27 -0.80
CA VAL A 120 9.65 -20.58 0.18
C VAL A 120 10.60 -21.54 0.84
N ARG A 121 11.79 -21.04 1.17
CA ARG A 121 12.69 -21.76 2.07
C ARG A 121 13.31 -20.79 3.06
N TYR A 122 13.57 -21.29 4.26
CA TYR A 122 14.39 -20.61 5.23
C TYR A 122 15.85 -20.97 5.02
N ALA A 123 16.72 -19.97 5.06
CA ALA A 123 18.16 -20.16 5.03
C ALA A 123 18.80 -19.47 6.23
N PRO A 124 19.85 -20.06 6.84
CA PRO A 124 20.57 -19.42 7.93
C PRO A 124 21.29 -18.16 7.44
N VAL A 125 21.36 -17.17 8.31
CA VAL A 125 21.98 -15.87 8.00
C VAL A 125 23.29 -15.75 8.77
N ALA A 126 24.39 -15.46 8.07
CA ALA A 126 25.70 -15.26 8.68
C ALA A 126 25.85 -13.86 9.31
N GLU A 127 25.21 -12.84 8.72
CA GLU A 127 25.25 -11.44 9.17
C GLU A 127 23.87 -10.82 9.02
N TYR A 128 23.37 -10.21 10.09
CA TYR A 128 22.10 -9.49 10.09
C TYR A 128 22.32 -7.98 10.31
N GLU A 129 21.45 -7.18 9.70
CA GLU A 129 21.45 -5.74 9.87
C GLU A 129 20.73 -5.36 11.17
N SER A 130 21.02 -4.18 11.71
CA SER A 130 20.27 -3.64 12.84
C SER A 130 18.80 -3.42 12.49
N LEU A 131 17.92 -3.51 13.48
CA LEU A 131 16.47 -3.49 13.29
C LEU A 131 15.99 -2.19 12.60
N ASP A 132 16.58 -1.05 12.95
CA ASP A 132 16.31 0.25 12.34
C ASP A 132 16.66 0.28 10.84
N ARG A 133 17.76 -0.36 10.44
CA ARG A 133 18.15 -0.46 9.02
C ARG A 133 17.22 -1.38 8.25
N ALA A 134 16.89 -2.53 8.83
CA ALA A 134 15.97 -3.49 8.24
C ALA A 134 14.58 -2.89 8.04
N LEU A 135 14.03 -2.23 9.07
CA LEU A 135 12.74 -1.53 9.00
C LEU A 135 12.77 -0.39 8.00
N SER A 136 13.87 0.38 7.96
CA SER A 136 14.00 1.49 7.01
C SER A 136 13.91 1.02 5.57
N LYS A 137 14.64 -0.05 5.26
CA LYS A 137 14.67 -0.68 3.93
C LYS A 137 13.31 -1.27 3.56
N PHE A 138 12.66 -1.97 4.49
CA PHE A 138 11.39 -2.64 4.24
C PHE A 138 10.24 -1.64 4.02
N HIS A 139 10.14 -0.61 4.85
CA HIS A 139 9.08 0.38 4.75
C HIS A 139 9.40 1.55 3.81
N ASN A 140 10.61 1.59 3.24
CA ASN A 140 11.12 2.70 2.44
C ASN A 140 10.94 4.06 3.15
N LYS A 141 11.24 4.08 4.46
CA LYS A 141 11.13 5.26 5.34
C LYS A 141 12.35 5.30 6.23
N LYS A 142 12.87 6.49 6.56
CA LYS A 142 13.96 6.60 7.53
C LYS A 142 13.40 6.27 8.93
N SER A 143 13.79 5.14 9.51
CA SER A 143 13.54 4.82 10.92
C SER A 143 14.80 5.01 11.73
N MET A 144 14.63 5.43 12.98
CA MET A 144 15.71 5.61 13.94
C MET A 144 15.34 4.86 15.20
N GLU A 145 16.32 4.15 15.76
CA GLU A 145 16.20 3.60 17.11
C GLU A 145 16.40 4.74 18.12
N CYS A 146 15.39 4.96 18.97
CA CYS A 146 15.40 6.02 19.98
C CYS A 146 15.23 5.38 21.36
N SER A 147 15.98 5.89 22.34
CA SER A 147 15.79 5.51 23.74
C SER A 147 14.72 6.37 24.40
N VAL A 148 13.87 5.76 25.21
CA VAL A 148 12.87 6.48 26.00
C VAL A 148 13.56 7.05 27.26
N LYS A 149 13.42 8.35 27.52
CA LYS A 149 14.01 9.03 28.69
C LYS A 149 13.50 8.50 30.02
N ARG A 150 12.20 8.17 30.06
CA ARG A 150 11.51 7.61 31.23
C ARG A 150 10.30 6.79 30.81
N ASN A 151 9.80 5.94 31.69
CA ASN A 151 8.59 5.18 31.43
C ASN A 151 7.42 6.11 31.00
N PRO A 152 6.69 5.77 29.92
CA PRO A 152 5.56 6.56 29.46
C PRO A 152 4.54 6.80 30.57
N ILE A 153 4.06 8.04 30.68
CA ILE A 153 3.16 8.46 31.76
C ILE A 153 1.77 8.66 31.17
N ASN A 154 0.76 7.97 31.70
CA ASN A 154 -0.63 8.32 31.39
C ASN A 154 -0.96 9.64 32.09
N LEU A 155 -1.28 10.67 31.32
CA LEU A 155 -1.59 12.00 31.83
C LEU A 155 -3.00 12.10 32.42
N HIS A 156 -3.85 11.09 32.21
CA HIS A 156 -5.13 10.98 32.90
C HIS A 156 -4.92 10.26 34.23
N CYS A 157 -5.23 10.93 35.34
CA CYS A 157 -5.39 10.25 36.63
C CYS A 157 -6.55 9.24 36.53
N GLU A 158 -6.53 8.21 37.37
CA GLU A 158 -7.54 7.14 37.50
C GLU A 158 -8.95 7.65 37.93
N MET A 159 -9.41 8.79 37.41
CA MET A 159 -10.81 9.17 37.47
C MET A 159 -11.58 8.24 36.52
N ASN A 160 -12.18 7.23 37.15
CA ASN A 160 -13.14 6.28 36.60
C ASN A 160 -13.89 6.81 35.37
N GLY A 161 -13.55 6.29 34.19
CA GLY A 161 -14.48 6.27 33.05
C GLY A 161 -14.14 7.13 31.82
N THR A 162 -12.94 7.71 31.68
CA THR A 162 -12.60 8.37 30.41
C THR A 162 -12.07 7.38 29.37
N GLU A 163 -12.79 7.19 28.26
CA GLU A 163 -12.37 6.39 27.09
C GLU A 163 -11.11 6.91 26.39
N ARG A 164 -10.64 8.11 26.76
CA ARG A 164 -9.48 8.77 26.18
C ARG A 164 -8.26 8.53 27.06
N SER A 165 -7.19 8.03 26.45
CA SER A 165 -5.86 7.98 27.03
C SER A 165 -4.96 8.99 26.33
N THR A 166 -4.10 9.64 27.09
CA THR A 166 -3.07 10.54 26.58
C THR A 166 -1.79 10.16 27.29
N ILE A 167 -0.83 9.69 26.51
CA ILE A 167 0.42 9.14 27.03
C ILE A 167 1.52 10.15 26.72
N LEU A 168 2.17 10.64 27.77
CA LEU A 168 3.41 11.39 27.65
C LEU A 168 4.55 10.41 27.38
N VAL A 169 5.13 10.53 26.20
CA VAL A 169 6.33 9.79 25.80
C VAL A 169 7.45 10.79 25.61
N GLU A 170 8.56 10.59 26.31
CA GLU A 170 9.76 11.39 26.17
C GLU A 170 10.86 10.53 25.57
N ILE A 171 11.33 10.89 24.37
CA ILE A 171 12.36 10.17 23.64
C ILE A 171 13.64 11.01 23.52
N MET A 172 14.78 10.32 23.54
CA MET A 172 16.06 10.83 23.08
C MET A 172 16.18 10.55 21.59
N ALA A 173 16.10 11.61 20.79
CA ALA A 173 16.15 11.55 19.34
C ALA A 173 17.20 12.54 18.84
N GLU A 174 18.46 12.14 18.87
CA GLU A 174 19.57 13.01 18.46
C GLU A 174 19.56 13.23 16.95
N GLY A 175 19.68 14.49 16.51
CA GLY A 175 19.69 14.84 15.09
C GLY A 175 18.34 14.72 14.39
N ILE A 176 17.23 14.77 15.15
CA ILE A 176 15.88 14.90 14.61
C ILE A 176 15.32 16.27 15.01
N ASP A 177 15.05 17.09 14.01
CA ASP A 177 14.30 18.34 14.17
C ASP A 177 12.80 18.05 14.04
N TYR A 178 11.97 18.75 14.81
CA TYR A 178 10.51 18.65 14.72
C TYR A 178 9.86 19.99 15.07
N GLU A 179 8.66 20.21 14.56
CA GLU A 179 7.82 21.37 14.86
C GLU A 179 6.49 20.95 15.53
N PRO A 180 5.85 21.84 16.32
CA PRO A 180 4.52 21.56 16.84
C PRO A 180 3.49 21.29 15.73
N GLY A 181 2.90 20.10 15.75
CA GLY A 181 1.96 19.64 14.71
C GLY A 181 2.52 18.49 13.86
N ASP A 182 3.82 18.23 13.94
CA ASP A 182 4.43 17.05 13.34
C ASP A 182 3.94 15.76 13.99
N HIS A 183 4.05 14.68 13.23
CA HIS A 183 3.63 13.35 13.65
C HIS A 183 4.86 12.47 13.87
N VAL A 184 4.85 11.73 14.97
CA VAL A 184 5.84 10.69 15.25
C VAL A 184 5.25 9.32 14.92
N GLY A 185 5.91 8.57 14.03
CA GLY A 185 5.58 7.17 13.76
C GLY A 185 6.35 6.26 14.69
N ILE A 186 5.66 5.38 15.41
CA ILE A 186 6.27 4.40 16.31
C ILE A 186 5.98 3.01 15.76
N PHE A 187 7.01 2.17 15.63
CA PHE A 187 6.84 0.75 15.32
C PHE A 187 6.53 -0.02 16.60
N PRO A 188 5.30 -0.54 16.79
CA PRO A 188 4.95 -1.25 18.00
C PRO A 188 5.48 -2.69 17.97
N ALA A 189 5.77 -3.24 19.15
CA ALA A 189 5.97 -4.68 19.33
C ALA A 189 4.65 -5.35 19.69
N ASN A 190 4.42 -6.55 19.16
CA ASN A 190 3.32 -7.39 19.60
C ASN A 190 3.49 -7.77 21.08
N ARG A 191 2.37 -7.99 21.77
CA ARG A 191 2.37 -8.47 23.16
C ARG A 191 3.03 -9.83 23.27
N LYS A 192 3.92 -9.99 24.25
CA LYS A 192 4.69 -11.22 24.47
C LYS A 192 3.79 -12.44 24.62
N GLU A 193 2.67 -12.31 25.32
CA GLU A 193 1.74 -13.43 25.58
C GLU A 193 1.11 -13.97 24.29
N ILE A 194 0.88 -13.11 23.29
CA ILE A 194 0.35 -13.53 21.98
C ILE A 194 1.44 -14.24 21.20
N VAL A 195 2.65 -13.68 21.18
CA VAL A 195 3.80 -14.23 20.45
C VAL A 195 4.16 -15.62 21.01
N ASP A 196 4.35 -15.70 22.32
CA ASP A 196 4.65 -16.95 23.02
C ASP A 196 3.54 -17.99 22.79
N GLY A 197 2.27 -17.57 22.87
CA GLY A 197 1.13 -18.45 22.60
C GLY A 197 1.08 -19.00 21.16
N ILE A 198 1.56 -18.26 20.17
CA ILE A 198 1.71 -18.75 18.79
C ILE A 198 2.87 -19.74 18.74
N ILE A 199 4.04 -19.39 19.29
CA ILE A 199 5.25 -20.23 19.28
C ILE A 199 4.97 -21.60 19.90
N GLU A 200 4.26 -21.67 21.02
CA GLU A 200 3.87 -22.93 21.68
C GLU A 200 3.01 -23.86 20.80
N ARG A 201 2.30 -23.31 19.81
CA ARG A 201 1.42 -24.07 18.90
C ARG A 201 2.10 -24.43 17.58
N LEU A 202 3.27 -23.85 17.30
CA LEU A 202 4.04 -24.19 16.11
C LEU A 202 4.69 -25.57 16.28
N THR A 203 4.65 -26.36 15.21
CA THR A 203 5.35 -27.64 15.12
C THR A 203 6.54 -27.51 14.17
N GLY A 204 7.62 -28.26 14.41
CA GLY A 204 8.81 -28.24 13.54
C GLY A 204 9.76 -27.07 13.75
N VAL A 205 9.58 -26.25 14.80
CA VAL A 205 10.51 -25.18 15.19
C VAL A 205 11.34 -25.64 16.38
N ASN A 206 12.66 -25.72 16.22
CA ASN A 206 13.57 -26.13 17.30
C ASN A 206 14.04 -24.94 18.14
N ASP A 207 14.27 -23.80 17.50
CA ASP A 207 14.70 -22.55 18.11
C ASP A 207 13.92 -21.38 17.49
N PRO A 208 12.98 -20.75 18.21
CA PRO A 208 12.22 -19.61 17.70
C PRO A 208 13.06 -18.33 17.60
N ASP A 209 14.22 -18.27 18.26
CA ASP A 209 15.13 -17.12 18.22
C ASP A 209 16.19 -17.25 17.12
N GLU A 210 16.16 -18.33 16.33
CA GLU A 210 17.05 -18.52 15.19
C GLU A 210 16.80 -17.46 14.12
N VAL A 211 17.85 -16.72 13.74
CA VAL A 211 17.76 -15.70 12.69
C VAL A 211 17.80 -16.36 11.32
N LEU A 212 16.67 -16.33 10.63
CA LEU A 212 16.47 -16.95 9.33
C LEU A 212 16.16 -15.91 8.24
N GLN A 213 16.62 -16.17 7.01
CA GLN A 213 16.23 -15.42 5.82
C GLN A 213 15.19 -16.22 5.05
N LEU A 214 14.04 -15.58 4.78
CA LEU A 214 13.04 -16.11 3.85
C LEU A 214 13.52 -15.90 2.41
N GLN A 215 13.69 -17.00 1.68
CA GLN A 215 13.98 -16.99 0.25
C GLN A 215 12.74 -17.45 -0.51
N VAL A 216 12.25 -16.60 -1.40
CA VAL A 216 11.07 -16.88 -2.23
C VAL A 216 11.55 -17.27 -3.63
N LEU A 217 11.06 -18.41 -4.13
CA LEU A 217 11.31 -18.85 -5.48
C LEU A 217 10.67 -17.87 -6.46
N LYS A 218 11.48 -17.31 -7.36
CA LYS A 218 11.00 -16.48 -8.47
C LYS A 218 11.21 -17.24 -9.77
N GLU A 219 10.11 -17.69 -10.38
CA GLU A 219 10.15 -18.21 -11.74
C GLU A 219 10.47 -17.06 -12.70
N LYS A 220 11.55 -17.21 -13.47
CA LYS A 220 11.84 -16.32 -14.60
C LYS A 220 11.37 -17.04 -15.86
N GLN A 221 10.27 -16.58 -16.46
CA GLN A 221 9.95 -16.95 -17.83
C GLN A 221 11.03 -16.37 -18.75
N THR A 222 11.91 -17.23 -19.26
CA THR A 222 12.77 -16.91 -20.40
C THR A 222 11.94 -17.05 -21.67
N GLN A 223 11.80 -15.97 -22.43
CA GLN A 223 11.24 -16.03 -23.78
C GLN A 223 12.18 -16.88 -24.66
N ASN A 224 11.67 -17.99 -25.18
CA ASN A 224 12.27 -18.72 -26.30
C ASN A 224 11.68 -18.22 -27.61
#